data_AF-A0A962G7Q1-F1
#
_entry.id   AF-A0A962G7Q1-F1
#
_cell.length_a   1.000
_cell.length_b   1.000
_cell.length_c   1.000
_cell.angle_alpha   90.00
_cell.angle_beta   90.00
_cell.angle_gamma   90.00
#
_symmetry.space_group_name_H-M   'P 1'
#
loop_
_entity.id
_entity.type
_entity.pdbx_description
1 polymer ?
#
loop_
_entity_poly.entity_id
_entity_poly.type
_entity_poly.pdbx_seq_one_letter_code
_entity_poly.pdbx_strand_id
1 'polypeptide(L)' 'GDRYRIAPRLPEGTLVAPGQRLDMVILVPLGHAVSVHTERGLIESRGVRADIELRSTAGDIAVRGTQGSVHAETGPGSI' A
#
# COMPACT_ATOMS: atom_id res chain seq x y z
N GLY A 1 -9.52 -8.24 -16.63
CA GLY A 1 -8.14 -7.89 -17.03
C GLY A 1 -7.18 -8.59 -16.11
N ASP A 2 -5.94 -8.78 -16.56
CA ASP A 2 -4.90 -9.45 -15.77
C ASP A 2 -4.59 -8.65 -14.50
N ARG A 3 -4.48 -9.35 -13.36
CA ARG A 3 -4.23 -8.75 -12.06
C ARG A 3 -2.91 -9.23 -11.50
N TYR A 4 -1.98 -8.30 -11.26
CA TYR A 4 -0.79 -8.56 -10.46
C TYR A 4 -1.15 -8.58 -8.98
N ARG A 5 -0.81 -9.65 -8.26
CA ARG A 5 -1.00 -9.76 -6.81
C ARG A 5 0.35 -9.82 -6.11
N ILE A 6 0.61 -8.86 -5.24
CA ILE A 6 1.78 -8.82 -4.38
C ILE A 6 1.28 -8.94 -2.94
N ALA A 7 1.69 -10.01 -2.26
CA ALA A 7 1.27 -10.31 -0.89
C ALA A 7 2.42 -11.02 -0.18
N PRO A 8 3.39 -10.28 0.38
CA PRO A 8 4.50 -10.91 1.08
C PRO A 8 3.97 -11.70 2.28
N ARG A 9 4.47 -12.92 2.43
CA ARG A 9 4.20 -13.76 3.59
C ARG A 9 5.52 -14.17 4.20
N LEU A 10 5.62 -14.06 5.50
CA LEU A 10 6.74 -14.65 6.21
C LEU A 10 6.62 -16.18 6.14
N PRO A 11 7.75 -16.91 6.01
CA PRO A 11 7.75 -18.35 6.16
C PRO A 11 7.12 -18.80 7.48
N GLU A 12 6.51 -19.97 7.49
CA GLU A 12 6.00 -20.56 8.73
C GLU A 12 7.12 -20.69 9.78
N GLY A 13 6.79 -20.40 11.03
CA GLY A 13 7.76 -20.43 12.13
C GLY A 13 8.73 -19.24 12.19
N THR A 14 8.58 -18.23 11.32
CA THR A 14 9.41 -17.01 11.40
C THR A 14 9.18 -16.30 12.73
N LEU A 15 10.22 -16.17 13.54
CA LEU A 15 10.22 -15.31 14.72
C LEU A 15 10.32 -13.85 14.26
N VAL A 16 9.30 -13.04 14.56
CA VAL A 16 9.30 -11.60 14.29
C VAL A 16 9.91 -10.89 15.49
N ALA A 17 11.06 -10.23 15.30
CA ALA A 17 11.68 -9.45 16.36
C ALA A 17 10.82 -8.22 16.70
N PRO A 18 10.82 -7.75 17.97
CA PRO A 18 10.17 -6.49 18.32
C PRO A 18 10.67 -5.34 17.44
N GLY A 19 9.75 -4.62 16.81
CA GLY A 19 10.08 -3.52 15.89
C GLY A 19 10.54 -3.93 14.50
N GLN A 20 10.56 -5.23 14.17
CA GLN A 20 10.87 -5.68 12.82
C GLN A 20 9.85 -5.11 11.82
N ARG A 21 10.37 -4.57 10.72
CA ARG A 21 9.58 -3.96 9.63
C ARG A 21 9.85 -4.69 8.32
N LEU A 22 8.82 -4.74 7.47
CA LEU A 22 8.95 -5.14 6.08
C LEU A 22 8.65 -3.93 5.21
N ASP A 23 9.56 -3.62 4.30
CA ASP A 23 9.40 -2.55 3.32
C ASP A 23 9.22 -3.11 1.92
N MET A 24 8.30 -2.50 1.17
CA MET A 24 8.00 -2.86 -0.21
C MET A 24 7.98 -1.62 -1.08
N VAL A 25 8.64 -1.72 -2.23
CA VAL A 25 8.59 -0.72 -3.29
C VAL A 25 8.08 -1.40 -4.56
N ILE A 26 6.99 -0.86 -5.12
CA ILE A 26 6.33 -1.41 -6.30
C ILE A 26 6.33 -0.32 -7.38
N LEU A 27 6.93 -0.61 -8.53
CA LEU A 27 6.82 0.23 -9.72
C LEU A 27 5.58 -0.16 -10.51
N VAL A 28 4.65 0.78 -10.64
CA VAL A 28 3.34 0.53 -11.26
C VAL A 28 3.40 0.90 -12.75
N PRO A 29 3.03 -0.01 -13.67
CA PRO A 29 2.93 0.31 -15.08
C PRO A 29 1.89 1.40 -15.35
N LEU A 30 2.10 2.18 -16.41
CA LEU A 30 1.20 3.27 -16.78
C LEU A 30 -0.25 2.76 -16.99
N GLY A 31 -1.23 3.51 -16.50
CA GLY A 31 -2.65 3.21 -16.69
C GLY A 31 -3.19 2.02 -15.87
N HIS A 32 -2.38 1.44 -14.98
CA HIS A 32 -2.82 0.32 -14.15
C HIS A 32 -3.34 0.83 -12.80
N ALA A 33 -4.61 0.52 -12.51
CA ALA A 33 -5.22 0.83 -11.22
C ALA A 33 -4.52 0.06 -10.08
N VAL A 34 -4.45 0.70 -8.91
CA VAL A 34 -3.75 0.15 -7.74
C VAL A 34 -4.72 0.02 -6.58
N SER A 35 -4.71 -1.13 -5.91
CA SER A 35 -5.43 -1.35 -4.66
C SER A 35 -4.45 -1.86 -3.62
N VAL A 36 -4.28 -1.12 -2.52
CA VAL A 36 -3.36 -1.45 -1.41
C VAL A 36 -4.16 -1.60 -0.13
N HIS A 37 -3.88 -2.69 0.58
CA HIS A 37 -4.45 -2.98 1.89
C HIS A 37 -3.34 -3.34 2.87
N THR A 38 -3.29 -2.69 4.02
CA THR A 38 -2.40 -3.06 5.12
C THR A 38 -3.13 -3.09 6.45
N GLU A 39 -2.67 -3.95 7.36
CA GLU A 39 -3.15 -3.95 8.74
C GLU A 39 -2.47 -2.85 9.56
N ARG A 40 -1.16 -2.66 9.36
CA ARG A 40 -0.38 -1.66 10.09
C ARG A 40 0.73 -1.08 9.23
N GLY A 41 1.03 0.19 9.48
CA GLY A 41 2.18 0.89 8.92
C GLY A 41 1.79 1.89 7.84
N LEU A 42 2.81 2.42 7.18
CA LEU A 42 2.70 3.50 6.22
C LEU A 42 2.39 2.98 4.82
N ILE A 43 1.44 3.62 4.13
CA ILE A 43 1.25 3.50 2.68
C ILE A 43 1.72 4.80 2.02
N GLU A 44 2.66 4.74 1.09
CA GLU A 44 3.07 5.89 0.28
C GLU A 44 2.81 5.65 -1.21
N SER A 45 2.09 6.57 -1.86
CA SER A 45 1.86 6.59 -3.30
C SER A 45 2.43 7.86 -3.92
N ARG A 46 3.23 7.70 -4.99
CA ARG A 46 3.87 8.82 -5.70
C ARG A 46 3.75 8.67 -7.21
N GLY A 47 3.14 9.65 -7.85
CA GLY A 47 3.15 9.80 -9.31
C GLY A 47 2.37 8.74 -10.08
N VAL A 48 1.46 8.01 -9.42
CA VAL A 48 0.63 6.99 -10.09
C VAL A 48 -0.32 7.66 -11.08
N ARG A 49 -0.35 7.18 -12.33
CA ARG A 49 -1.23 7.71 -13.39
C ARG A 49 -2.33 6.69 -13.70
N ALA A 50 -3.22 6.51 -12.72
CA ALA A 50 -4.41 5.66 -12.73
C ALA A 50 -5.23 5.93 -11.46
N ASP A 51 -6.41 5.33 -11.36
CA ASP A 51 -7.20 5.30 -10.12
C ASP A 51 -6.49 4.48 -9.04
N ILE A 52 -6.53 4.97 -7.79
CA ILE A 52 -5.96 4.28 -6.64
C ILE A 52 -6.94 4.15 -5.48
N GLU A 53 -6.89 2.99 -4.83
CA GLU A 53 -7.60 2.65 -3.60
C GLU A 53 -6.59 2.24 -2.53
N LEU A 54 -6.56 2.96 -1.41
CA LEU A 54 -5.62 2.73 -0.31
C LEU A 54 -6.41 2.54 0.99
N ARG A 55 -6.27 1.38 1.64
CA ARG A 55 -6.92 1.10 2.93
C ARG A 55 -5.90 0.64 3.96
N SER A 56 -5.96 1.23 5.15
CA SER A 56 -5.15 0.82 6.30
C SER A 56 -6.03 0.63 7.54
N THR A 57 -5.83 -0.47 8.27
CA THR A 57 -6.49 -0.62 9.58
C THR A 57 -5.90 0.37 10.60
N ALA A 58 -4.58 0.59 10.57
CA ALA A 58 -3.89 1.62 11.38
C ALA A 58 -2.56 2.07 10.74
N GLY A 59 -2.31 3.37 10.73
CA GLY A 59 -1.10 3.97 10.17
C GLY A 59 -1.39 5.03 9.12
N ASP A 60 -0.35 5.72 8.69
CA ASP A 60 -0.50 6.87 7.82
C ASP A 60 -0.61 6.46 6.34
N ILE A 61 -1.28 7.30 5.55
CA ILE A 61 -1.36 7.17 4.10
C ILE A 61 -0.90 8.48 3.48
N ALA A 62 0.18 8.47 2.70
CA ALA A 62 0.65 9.64 1.98
C ALA A 62 0.45 9.48 0.47
N VAL A 63 -0.24 10.43 -0.16
CA VAL A 63 -0.48 10.43 -1.61
C VAL A 63 0.06 11.71 -2.24
N ARG A 64 0.91 11.56 -3.28
CA ARG A 64 1.49 12.72 -3.99
C ARG A 64 1.49 12.53 -5.50
N GLY A 65 0.87 13.46 -6.21
CA GLY A 65 0.98 13.57 -7.67
C GLY A 65 0.27 12.46 -8.44
N THR A 66 -0.79 11.88 -7.86
CA THR A 66 -1.66 10.93 -8.57
C THR A 66 -2.44 11.64 -9.69
N GLN A 67 -2.50 11.02 -10.86
CA GLN A 67 -3.34 11.45 -11.98
C GLN A 67 -4.43 10.38 -12.19
N GLY A 68 -5.59 10.62 -11.59
CA GLY A 68 -6.70 9.67 -11.47
C GLY A 68 -7.47 9.93 -10.18
N SER A 69 -8.47 9.10 -9.90
CA SER A 69 -9.23 9.16 -8.66
C SER A 69 -8.41 8.61 -7.50
N VAL A 70 -8.56 9.22 -6.32
CA VAL A 70 -7.93 8.75 -5.08
C VAL A 70 -9.03 8.43 -4.09
N HIS A 71 -9.06 7.18 -3.63
CA HIS A 71 -9.84 6.78 -2.47
C HIS A 71 -8.87 6.28 -1.39
N ALA A 72 -8.87 6.93 -0.24
CA ALA A 72 -7.97 6.60 0.87
C ALA A 72 -8.75 6.57 2.18
N GLU A 73 -8.56 5.50 2.94
CA GLU A 73 -9.16 5.34 4.27
C GLU A 73 -8.14 4.75 5.23
N THR A 74 -8.06 5.34 6.43
CA THR A 74 -7.28 4.80 7.54
C THR A 74 -8.09 4.84 8.83
N GLY A 75 -7.82 3.88 9.73
CA GLY A 75 -8.27 3.92 11.12
C GLY A 75 -7.46 4.95 11.92
N PRO A 76 -6.81 4.55 13.03
CA PRO A 76 -5.88 5.44 13.72
C PRO A 76 -4.68 5.79 12.83
N GLY A 77 -4.52 7.06 12.50
CA GLY A 77 -3.47 7.58 11.62
C GLY A 77 -3.90 8.88 10.95
N SER A 78 -3.10 9.33 9.99
CA SER A 78 -3.40 10.50 9.15
C SER A 78 -3.38 10.15 7.66
N ILE A 79 -4.06 10.96 6.86
CA ILE A 79 -3.97 10.97 5.39
C ILE A 79 -3.43 12.34 4.97
#